data_AF-F0ZLC7-F1
#
_entry.id   AF-F0ZLC7-F1
#
_cell.length_a   1.000
_cell.length_b   1.000
_cell.length_c   1.000
_cell.angle_alpha   90.00
_cell.angle_beta   90.00
_cell.angle_gamma   90.00
#
_symmetry.space_group_name_H-M   'P 1'
#
loop_
_entity.id
_entity.type
_entity.pdbx_description
1 polymer ?
#
loop_
_entity_poly.entity_id
_entity_poly.type
_entity_poly.pdbx_seq_one_letter_code
_entity_poly.pdbx_strand_id
1 'polypeptide(L)'
;MNLFFLDIVSKKSARYHCDKHVVKLILEATQMLYSVWHLCEPNEAWKTKAPSNYMKLTHKNHPLSKWVRTNNQTYDMVTEYCNSLLEEYTLRYGKIHSSKLHMDWLEKNYPSNLPKSNDLPLMPLCMPDTYKVTPSTKWSDVVDSYRAYYVGEKLHFCSYKGVEWPEWLPPRPIQTKTEPKSKKTKTAAAKKDEETKKRVSKTPANVNKKLTTLPSSKVTTTTKTTTTTTTTTSASTRNKDYLLVPSLFNPNPILGATAPILTRSQAKSQQIKIEK
;
A
#
# COMPACT_ATOMS: atom_id res chain seq x y z
N MET A 1 3.69 -3.49 -2.66
CA MET A 1 2.49 -2.64 -2.75
C MET A 1 2.65 -1.73 -3.94
N ASN A 2 1.69 -1.67 -4.86
CA ASN A 2 1.74 -0.87 -6.08
C ASN A 2 0.33 -0.46 -6.53
N LEU A 3 0.22 0.60 -7.33
CA LEU A 3 -1.02 1.01 -7.98
C LEU A 3 -0.76 1.08 -9.47
N PHE A 4 -1.25 0.10 -10.23
CA PHE A 4 -1.01 -0.01 -11.66
C PHE A 4 -2.02 0.88 -12.41
N PHE A 5 -1.68 2.14 -12.70
CA PHE A 5 -2.56 2.99 -13.51
C PHE A 5 -2.38 2.62 -15.00
N LEU A 6 -3.31 1.81 -15.52
CA LEU A 6 -3.33 1.31 -16.91
C LEU A 6 -4.19 2.17 -17.85
N ASP A 7 -4.90 3.15 -17.29
CA ASP A 7 -5.60 4.23 -18.00
C ASP A 7 -5.67 5.45 -17.06
N ILE A 8 -5.96 6.63 -17.61
CA ILE A 8 -6.20 7.84 -16.80
C ILE A 8 -7.60 7.78 -16.17
N VAL A 9 -8.57 7.16 -16.85
CA VAL A 9 -9.93 6.98 -16.34
C VAL A 9 -9.97 5.75 -15.43
N SER A 10 -10.27 5.94 -14.15
CA SER A 10 -10.26 4.89 -13.13
C SER A 10 -11.06 3.64 -13.52
N LYS A 11 -12.24 3.80 -14.13
CA LYS A 11 -13.09 2.69 -14.61
C LYS A 11 -12.43 1.89 -15.73
N LYS A 12 -11.71 2.55 -16.66
CA LYS A 12 -10.94 1.87 -17.70
C LYS A 12 -9.73 1.14 -17.12
N SER A 13 -8.98 1.78 -16.22
CA SER A 13 -7.85 1.12 -15.56
C SER A 13 -8.31 -0.12 -14.80
N ALA A 14 -9.41 -0.03 -14.03
CA ALA A 14 -10.04 -1.14 -13.34
C ALA A 14 -10.35 -2.31 -14.30
N ARG A 15 -11.03 -2.02 -15.43
CA ARG A 15 -11.34 -2.99 -16.49
C ARG A 15 -10.09 -3.67 -17.07
N TYR A 16 -9.00 -2.93 -17.25
CA TYR A 16 -7.77 -3.47 -17.84
C TYR A 16 -6.95 -4.38 -16.91
N HIS A 17 -7.26 -4.47 -15.61
CA HIS A 17 -6.60 -5.42 -14.72
C HIS A 17 -7.02 -6.86 -14.95
N CYS A 18 -6.07 -7.78 -14.77
CA CYS A 18 -6.36 -9.20 -14.73
C CYS A 18 -6.97 -9.59 -13.39
N ASP A 19 -7.66 -10.73 -13.35
CA ASP A 19 -8.43 -11.20 -12.19
C ASP A 19 -7.64 -11.15 -10.87
N LYS A 20 -6.38 -11.62 -10.88
CA LYS A 20 -5.50 -11.60 -9.69
C LYS A 20 -5.21 -10.18 -9.20
N HIS A 21 -5.08 -9.22 -10.12
CA HIS A 21 -4.78 -7.84 -9.79
C HIS A 21 -6.02 -7.08 -9.32
N VAL A 22 -7.21 -7.33 -9.87
CA VAL A 22 -8.46 -6.74 -9.36
C VAL A 22 -8.60 -6.98 -7.84
N VAL A 23 -8.45 -8.23 -7.39
CA VAL A 23 -8.53 -8.58 -5.96
C VAL A 23 -7.38 -7.94 -5.16
N LYS A 24 -6.14 -8.05 -5.64
CA LYS A 24 -4.95 -7.58 -4.91
C LYS A 24 -4.91 -6.06 -4.75
N LEU A 25 -5.24 -5.32 -5.80
CA LEU A 25 -5.13 -3.85 -5.84
C LEU A 25 -6.13 -3.17 -4.91
N ILE A 26 -7.32 -3.77 -4.70
CA ILE A 26 -8.28 -3.28 -3.70
C ILE A 26 -7.62 -3.27 -2.32
N LEU A 27 -7.02 -4.39 -1.90
CA LEU A 27 -6.34 -4.47 -0.61
C LEU A 27 -5.18 -3.47 -0.51
N GLU A 28 -4.33 -3.39 -1.53
CA GLU A 28 -3.18 -2.47 -1.54
C GLU A 28 -3.61 -0.99 -1.54
N ALA A 29 -4.67 -0.60 -2.25
CA ALA A 29 -5.21 0.76 -2.25
C ALA A 29 -5.86 1.11 -0.90
N THR A 30 -6.71 0.24 -0.34
CA THR A 30 -7.31 0.47 0.99
C THR A 30 -6.24 0.58 2.09
N GLN A 31 -5.14 -0.19 2.01
CA GLN A 31 -4.00 -0.06 2.92
C GLN A 31 -3.30 1.30 2.78
N MET A 32 -3.09 1.80 1.56
CA MET A 32 -2.51 3.13 1.36
C MET A 32 -3.42 4.25 1.90
N LEU A 33 -4.74 4.17 1.67
CA LEU A 33 -5.69 5.15 2.20
C LEU A 33 -5.72 5.16 3.73
N TYR A 34 -5.74 3.99 4.39
CA TYR A 34 -5.57 3.93 5.85
C TYR A 34 -4.21 4.44 6.31
N SER A 35 -3.14 4.27 5.53
CA SER A 35 -1.83 4.86 5.89
C SER A 35 -1.87 6.38 5.99
N VAL A 36 -2.78 7.05 5.26
CA VAL A 36 -3.03 8.49 5.40
C VAL A 36 -3.68 8.78 6.75
N TRP A 37 -4.74 8.06 7.12
CA TRP A 37 -5.41 8.21 8.43
C TRP A 37 -4.48 8.00 9.63
N HIS A 38 -3.58 7.01 9.58
CA HIS A 38 -2.58 6.77 10.64
C HIS A 38 -1.48 7.85 10.72
N LEU A 39 -1.32 8.70 9.70
CA LEU A 39 -0.23 9.69 9.63
C LEU A 39 -0.70 11.15 9.60
N CYS A 40 -1.96 11.41 9.26
CA CYS A 40 -2.56 12.72 9.09
C CYS A 40 -3.66 13.04 10.11
N GLU A 41 -3.90 12.16 11.09
CA GLU A 41 -4.69 12.49 12.29
C GLU A 41 -3.75 12.71 13.50
N PRO A 42 -3.98 13.74 14.34
CA PRO A 42 -3.12 14.03 15.49
C PRO A 42 -3.32 13.07 16.67
N ASN A 43 -4.38 12.27 16.65
CA ASN A 43 -4.69 11.30 17.71
C ASN A 43 -5.48 10.10 17.17
N GLU A 44 -5.74 9.12 18.02
CA GLU A 44 -6.35 7.85 17.65
C GLU A 44 -7.89 7.85 17.61
N ALA A 45 -8.57 8.98 17.86
CA ALA A 45 -10.03 9.04 17.99
C ALA A 45 -10.79 8.73 16.69
N TRP A 46 -10.14 8.77 15.53
CA TRP A 46 -10.74 8.31 14.27
C TRP A 46 -11.02 6.80 14.27
N LYS A 47 -10.25 6.01 15.04
CA LYS A 47 -10.34 4.54 15.06
C LYS A 47 -11.65 4.02 15.67
N THR A 48 -12.31 4.81 16.51
CA THR A 48 -13.64 4.48 17.07
C THR A 48 -14.78 4.80 16.09
N LYS A 49 -14.52 5.63 15.08
CA LYS A 49 -15.46 6.00 14.02
C LYS A 49 -15.28 5.16 12.75
N ALA A 50 -14.08 4.64 12.53
CA ALA A 50 -13.78 3.74 11.42
C ALA A 50 -14.45 2.36 11.60
N PRO A 51 -14.68 1.62 10.50
CA PRO A 51 -15.12 0.23 10.56
C PRO A 51 -14.22 -0.63 11.45
N SER A 52 -14.83 -1.61 12.12
CA SER A 52 -14.10 -2.62 12.88
C SER A 52 -13.07 -3.31 11.98
N ASN A 53 -11.91 -3.67 12.56
CA ASN A 53 -10.76 -4.21 11.82
C ASN A 53 -10.21 -3.28 10.73
N TYR A 54 -10.23 -1.95 10.94
CA TYR A 54 -9.48 -0.99 10.11
C TYR A 54 -8.03 -1.46 9.89
N MET A 55 -7.47 -1.17 8.71
CA MET A 55 -6.15 -1.70 8.36
C MET A 55 -5.06 -0.98 9.16
N LYS A 56 -4.10 -1.73 9.71
CA LYS A 56 -2.94 -1.19 10.43
C LYS A 56 -2.02 -0.42 9.48
N LEU A 57 -1.25 0.55 10.00
CA LEU A 57 -0.25 1.28 9.22
C LEU A 57 0.79 0.31 8.63
N THR A 58 0.83 0.23 7.29
CA THR A 58 1.87 -0.49 6.55
C THR A 58 2.65 0.48 5.66
N HIS A 59 3.88 0.10 5.28
CA HIS A 59 4.63 0.71 4.18
C HIS A 59 4.76 2.26 4.19
N LYS A 60 4.75 2.92 5.36
CA LYS A 60 4.72 4.40 5.51
C LYS A 60 5.74 5.20 4.67
N ASN A 61 6.87 4.59 4.32
CA ASN A 61 7.96 5.20 3.55
C ASN A 61 7.94 4.85 2.05
N HIS A 62 7.03 3.98 1.59
CA HIS A 62 6.89 3.61 0.18
C HIS A 62 6.52 4.84 -0.67
N PRO A 63 7.07 5.04 -1.88
CA PRO A 63 6.82 6.24 -2.68
C PRO A 63 5.34 6.52 -2.91
N LEU A 64 4.55 5.50 -3.27
CA LEU A 64 3.09 5.66 -3.40
C LEU A 64 2.42 6.05 -2.08
N SER A 65 2.75 5.43 -0.94
CA SER A 65 2.18 5.81 0.36
C SER A 65 2.55 7.23 0.78
N LYS A 66 3.69 7.77 0.32
CA LYS A 66 4.02 9.20 0.46
C LYS A 66 3.15 10.05 -0.48
N TRP A 67 3.00 9.63 -1.73
CA TRP A 67 2.21 10.32 -2.74
C TRP A 67 0.72 10.40 -2.38
N VAL A 68 0.05 9.31 -1.96
CA VAL A 68 -1.38 9.33 -1.58
C VAL A 68 -1.70 10.34 -0.48
N ARG A 69 -0.76 10.58 0.45
CA ARG A 69 -0.92 11.55 1.55
C ARG A 69 -0.41 12.96 1.24
N THR A 70 -0.10 13.28 -0.02
CA THR A 70 0.44 14.60 -0.37
C THR A 70 -0.64 15.67 -0.16
N ASN A 71 -1.84 15.42 -0.65
CA ASN A 71 -3.01 16.28 -0.47
C ASN A 71 -4.31 15.48 -0.69
N ASN A 72 -5.45 16.17 -0.64
CA ASN A 72 -6.75 15.57 -0.96
C ASN A 72 -6.82 15.03 -2.41
N GLN A 73 -6.32 15.73 -3.42
CA GLN A 73 -6.40 15.27 -4.82
C GLN A 73 -5.74 13.89 -5.02
N THR A 74 -4.60 13.65 -4.38
CA THR A 74 -3.91 12.33 -4.42
C THR A 74 -4.67 11.24 -3.65
N TYR A 75 -5.40 11.61 -2.59
CA TYR A 75 -6.26 10.70 -1.84
C TYR A 75 -7.53 10.36 -2.62
N ASP A 76 -8.13 11.35 -3.26
CA ASP A 76 -9.38 11.27 -4.04
C ASP A 76 -9.16 10.38 -5.27
N MET A 77 -8.05 10.56 -5.99
CA MET A 77 -7.69 9.72 -7.14
C MET A 77 -7.53 8.24 -6.77
N VAL A 78 -6.94 7.92 -5.60
CA VAL A 78 -6.82 6.53 -5.13
C VAL A 78 -8.14 5.97 -4.63
N THR A 79 -9.01 6.83 -4.08
CA THR A 79 -10.36 6.47 -3.64
C THR A 79 -11.24 6.12 -4.85
N GLU A 80 -11.25 6.96 -5.89
CA GLU A 80 -11.98 6.71 -7.16
C GLU A 80 -11.48 5.44 -7.87
N TYR A 81 -10.16 5.26 -7.94
CA TYR A 81 -9.51 4.06 -8.47
C TYR A 81 -9.91 2.80 -7.69
N CYS A 82 -9.90 2.85 -6.35
CA CYS A 82 -10.31 1.71 -5.53
C CYS A 82 -11.81 1.41 -5.62
N ASN A 83 -12.67 2.43 -5.73
CA ASN A 83 -14.10 2.23 -5.97
C ASN A 83 -14.35 1.61 -7.36
N SER A 84 -13.63 2.05 -8.39
CA SER A 84 -13.69 1.45 -9.73
C SER A 84 -13.26 -0.03 -9.73
N LEU A 85 -12.24 -0.39 -8.94
CA LEU A 85 -11.84 -1.79 -8.72
C LEU A 85 -12.90 -2.60 -7.98
N LEU A 86 -13.64 -2.00 -7.05
CA LEU A 86 -14.74 -2.65 -6.31
C LEU A 86 -15.96 -2.92 -7.21
N GLU A 87 -16.31 -1.98 -8.10
CA GLU A 87 -17.30 -2.19 -9.16
C GLU A 87 -16.88 -3.37 -10.06
N GLU A 88 -15.63 -3.35 -10.54
CA GLU A 88 -15.07 -4.40 -11.40
C GLU A 88 -15.03 -5.79 -10.73
N TYR A 89 -14.64 -5.85 -9.45
CA TYR A 89 -14.69 -7.07 -8.65
C TYR A 89 -16.12 -7.62 -8.54
N THR A 90 -17.09 -6.74 -8.27
CA THR A 90 -18.50 -7.12 -8.14
C THR A 90 -19.03 -7.69 -9.45
N LEU A 91 -18.69 -7.07 -10.58
CA LEU A 91 -19.05 -7.55 -11.91
C LEU A 91 -18.44 -8.92 -12.24
N ARG A 92 -17.13 -9.13 -11.99
CA ARG A 92 -16.44 -10.38 -12.36
C ARG A 92 -16.78 -11.58 -11.49
N TYR A 93 -17.14 -11.34 -10.22
CA TYR A 93 -17.30 -12.42 -9.24
C TYR A 93 -18.72 -12.55 -8.67
N GLY A 94 -19.64 -11.63 -8.98
CA GLY A 94 -21.02 -11.68 -8.49
C GLY A 94 -21.15 -11.48 -6.97
N LYS A 95 -20.15 -10.86 -6.33
CA LYS A 95 -20.08 -10.67 -4.87
C LYS A 95 -19.42 -9.35 -4.49
N ILE A 96 -19.80 -8.79 -3.36
CA ILE A 96 -19.19 -7.58 -2.80
C ILE A 96 -17.86 -7.96 -2.12
N HIS A 97 -16.82 -7.13 -2.28
CA HIS A 97 -15.54 -7.32 -1.58
C HIS A 97 -15.63 -6.80 -0.13
N SER A 98 -14.96 -7.44 0.82
CA SER A 98 -14.95 -7.02 2.24
C SER A 98 -14.47 -5.57 2.43
N SER A 99 -13.51 -5.11 1.62
CA SER A 99 -13.06 -3.71 1.62
C SER A 99 -14.13 -2.69 1.24
N LYS A 100 -15.31 -3.05 0.70
CA LYS A 100 -16.34 -2.06 0.34
C LYS A 100 -16.79 -1.25 1.56
N LEU A 101 -17.00 -1.91 2.71
CA LEU A 101 -17.31 -1.25 3.98
C LEU A 101 -16.22 -0.24 4.41
N HIS A 102 -14.96 -0.59 4.20
CA HIS A 102 -13.84 0.31 4.48
C HIS A 102 -13.80 1.50 3.52
N MET A 103 -14.00 1.25 2.22
CA MET A 103 -14.02 2.31 1.20
C MET A 103 -15.21 3.26 1.37
N ASP A 104 -16.40 2.76 1.72
CA ASP A 104 -17.58 3.58 2.01
C ASP A 104 -17.36 4.56 3.17
N TRP A 105 -16.45 4.23 4.11
CA TRP A 105 -16.04 5.13 5.17
C TRP A 105 -14.91 6.07 4.73
N LEU A 106 -13.89 5.54 4.05
CA LEU A 106 -12.73 6.31 3.56
C LEU A 106 -13.11 7.38 2.53
N GLU A 107 -14.17 7.17 1.75
CA GLU A 107 -14.70 8.13 0.77
C GLU A 107 -15.50 9.26 1.41
N LYS A 108 -16.20 8.98 2.52
CA LYS A 108 -17.10 9.93 3.21
C LYS A 108 -16.41 10.75 4.29
N ASN A 109 -15.16 10.43 4.63
CA ASN A 109 -14.41 11.05 5.72
C ASN A 109 -13.00 11.40 5.23
N TYR A 110 -12.43 12.48 5.76
CA TYR A 110 -11.07 12.94 5.42
C TYR A 110 -10.24 13.12 6.69
N PRO A 111 -8.94 12.75 6.68
CA PRO A 111 -8.04 13.03 7.80
C PRO A 111 -7.89 14.54 8.05
N SER A 112 -7.96 14.95 9.31
CA SER A 112 -7.99 16.36 9.73
C SER A 112 -6.78 17.18 9.26
N ASN A 113 -5.57 16.61 9.27
CA ASN A 113 -4.34 17.27 8.80
C ASN A 113 -3.89 16.83 7.40
N LEU A 114 -4.76 16.24 6.57
CA LEU A 114 -4.45 16.03 5.15
C LEU A 114 -4.43 17.39 4.43
N PRO A 115 -3.33 17.79 3.76
CA PRO A 115 -3.28 19.08 3.07
C PRO A 115 -4.36 19.19 1.98
N LYS A 116 -4.94 20.38 1.85
CA LYS A 116 -5.89 20.68 0.77
C LYS A 116 -5.17 21.43 -0.35
N SER A 117 -5.31 20.96 -1.58
CA SER A 117 -4.80 21.64 -2.78
C SER A 117 -5.72 21.37 -3.97
N ASN A 118 -5.54 22.13 -5.05
CA ASN A 118 -6.09 21.82 -6.37
C ASN A 118 -5.10 21.04 -7.26
N ASP A 119 -3.84 20.91 -6.81
CA ASP A 119 -2.77 20.27 -7.59
C ASP A 119 -2.82 18.75 -7.43
N LEU A 120 -2.80 18.03 -8.56
CA LEU A 120 -2.62 16.58 -8.61
C LEU A 120 -1.20 16.25 -9.11
N PRO A 121 -0.20 16.09 -8.21
CA PRO A 121 1.17 15.75 -8.62
C PRO A 121 1.21 14.36 -9.29
N LEU A 122 2.14 14.18 -10.23
CA LEU A 122 2.32 12.89 -10.91
C LEU A 122 2.69 11.76 -9.94
N MET A 123 2.17 10.57 -10.22
CA MET A 123 2.40 9.38 -9.42
C MET A 123 3.85 8.85 -9.55
N PRO A 124 4.54 8.49 -8.46
CA PRO A 124 5.87 7.88 -8.52
C PRO A 124 5.82 6.45 -9.08
N LEU A 125 6.63 6.19 -10.11
CA LEU A 125 6.70 4.92 -10.81
C LEU A 125 7.42 3.84 -9.99
N CYS A 126 6.65 2.95 -9.35
CA CYS A 126 7.17 1.88 -8.50
C CYS A 126 7.43 0.59 -9.29
N MET A 127 8.34 0.64 -10.27
CA MET A 127 8.69 -0.46 -11.18
C MET A 127 10.18 -0.42 -11.57
N PRO A 128 10.73 -1.47 -12.24
CA PRO A 128 12.08 -1.42 -12.80
C PRO A 128 12.24 -0.31 -13.85
N ASP A 129 13.44 0.27 -13.94
CA ASP A 129 13.71 1.43 -14.82
C ASP A 129 13.54 1.10 -16.31
N THR A 130 13.73 -0.15 -16.71
CA THR A 130 13.54 -0.65 -18.09
C THR A 130 12.13 -0.46 -18.65
N TYR A 131 11.14 -0.18 -17.79
CA TYR A 131 9.76 0.09 -18.20
C TYR A 131 9.34 1.56 -18.04
N LYS A 132 10.21 2.44 -17.53
CA LYS A 132 9.84 3.84 -17.23
C LYS A 132 10.07 4.75 -18.41
N VAL A 133 9.01 5.40 -18.87
CA VAL A 133 9.11 6.60 -19.72
C VAL A 133 9.77 7.70 -18.89
N THR A 134 11.00 8.06 -19.27
CA THR A 134 11.87 8.95 -18.49
C THR A 134 12.37 10.11 -19.37
N PRO A 135 12.17 11.38 -18.99
CA PRO A 135 11.42 11.84 -17.82
C PRO A 135 9.90 11.62 -17.97
N SER A 136 9.21 11.28 -16.88
CA SER A 136 7.75 11.29 -16.86
C SER A 136 7.27 12.72 -16.57
N THR A 137 6.50 13.30 -17.50
CA THR A 137 6.09 14.71 -17.50
C THR A 137 4.58 14.91 -17.50
N LYS A 138 3.82 13.86 -17.84
CA LYS A 138 2.35 13.86 -17.94
C LYS A 138 1.77 12.49 -17.60
N TRP A 139 0.47 12.43 -17.35
CA TRP A 139 -0.22 11.20 -16.96
C TRP A 139 -0.20 10.09 -18.01
N SER A 140 -0.06 10.41 -19.31
CA SER A 140 0.15 9.38 -20.33
C SER A 140 1.45 8.60 -20.10
N ASP A 141 2.53 9.29 -19.72
CA ASP A 141 3.85 8.67 -19.50
C ASP A 141 3.80 7.65 -18.34
N VAL A 142 2.98 7.95 -17.32
CA VAL A 142 2.68 7.04 -16.20
C VAL A 142 1.94 5.80 -16.68
N VAL A 143 0.90 5.99 -17.51
CA VAL A 143 0.10 4.90 -18.10
C VAL A 143 0.96 4.03 -19.03
N ASP A 144 1.73 4.64 -19.92
CA ASP A 144 2.61 3.93 -20.86
C ASP A 144 3.66 3.11 -20.11
N SER A 145 4.26 3.68 -19.05
CA SER A 145 5.20 2.95 -18.19
C SER A 145 4.54 1.73 -17.51
N TYR A 146 3.36 1.92 -16.92
CA TYR A 146 2.64 0.81 -16.29
C TYR A 146 2.17 -0.23 -17.31
N ARG A 147 1.73 0.16 -18.51
CA ARG A 147 1.37 -0.76 -19.60
C ARG A 147 2.57 -1.58 -20.06
N ALA A 148 3.73 -0.94 -20.27
CA ALA A 148 4.98 -1.63 -20.61
C ALA A 148 5.39 -2.66 -19.54
N TYR A 149 5.36 -2.26 -18.27
CA TYR A 149 5.62 -3.18 -17.15
C TYR A 149 4.56 -4.30 -17.07
N TYR A 150 3.30 -4.00 -17.37
CA TYR A 150 2.24 -5.00 -17.35
C TYR A 150 2.42 -6.08 -18.43
N VAL A 151 2.77 -5.67 -19.66
CA VAL A 151 3.07 -6.59 -20.77
C VAL A 151 4.31 -7.43 -20.45
N GLY A 152 5.43 -6.80 -20.10
CA GLY A 152 6.69 -7.52 -19.88
C GLY A 152 6.65 -8.49 -18.70
N GLU A 153 6.01 -8.10 -17.60
CA GLU A 153 6.26 -8.72 -16.30
C GLU A 153 5.02 -9.31 -15.62
N LYS A 154 3.82 -9.09 -16.18
CA LYS A 154 2.55 -9.54 -15.58
C LYS A 154 1.68 -10.37 -16.53
N LEU A 155 1.77 -10.13 -17.84
CA LEU A 155 0.93 -10.76 -18.86
C LEU A 155 0.92 -12.30 -18.80
N HIS A 156 2.07 -12.92 -18.49
CA HIS A 156 2.23 -14.38 -18.46
C HIS A 156 1.31 -15.12 -17.46
N PHE A 157 0.75 -14.44 -16.45
CA PHE A 157 -0.22 -15.03 -15.51
C PHE A 157 -1.63 -14.43 -15.62
N CYS A 158 -1.88 -13.53 -16.57
CA CYS A 158 -3.12 -12.77 -16.64
C CYS A 158 -4.29 -13.63 -17.15
N SER A 159 -5.37 -13.64 -16.37
CA SER A 159 -6.69 -14.10 -16.80
C SER A 159 -7.70 -12.95 -16.73
N TYR A 160 -8.70 -12.99 -17.60
CA TYR A 160 -9.77 -12.00 -17.73
C TYR A 160 -11.10 -12.76 -17.79
N LYS A 161 -11.72 -12.96 -16.63
CA LYS A 161 -13.00 -13.69 -16.50
C LYS A 161 -14.19 -12.74 -16.59
N GLY A 162 -15.18 -13.09 -17.40
CA GLY A 162 -16.41 -12.32 -17.57
C GLY A 162 -16.23 -10.96 -18.25
N VAL A 163 -15.05 -10.68 -18.82
CA VAL A 163 -14.72 -9.41 -19.48
C VAL A 163 -13.90 -9.64 -20.74
N GLU A 164 -13.89 -8.65 -21.62
CA GLU A 164 -13.14 -8.66 -22.87
C GLU A 164 -11.62 -8.64 -22.62
N TRP A 165 -10.85 -9.05 -23.64
CA TRP A 165 -9.41 -8.88 -23.62
C TRP A 165 -9.06 -7.41 -23.86
N PRO A 166 -8.25 -6.75 -23.02
CA PRO A 166 -7.84 -5.37 -23.24
C PRO A 166 -7.20 -5.14 -24.62
N GLU A 167 -7.72 -4.16 -25.36
CA GLU A 167 -7.31 -3.83 -26.75
C GLU A 167 -5.83 -3.48 -26.91
N TRP A 168 -5.21 -2.91 -25.86
CA TRP A 168 -3.80 -2.49 -25.86
C TRP A 168 -2.83 -3.62 -25.48
N LEU A 169 -3.34 -4.79 -25.07
CA LEU A 169 -2.49 -5.96 -24.84
C LEU A 169 -2.20 -6.69 -26.16
N PRO A 170 -1.05 -7.38 -26.27
CA PRO A 170 -0.80 -8.30 -27.37
C PRO A 170 -1.95 -9.30 -27.58
N PRO A 171 -2.16 -9.83 -28.79
CA PRO A 171 -3.22 -10.79 -29.08
C PRO A 171 -3.25 -11.94 -28.05
N ARG A 172 -4.45 -12.28 -27.58
CA ARG A 172 -4.64 -13.33 -26.57
C ARG A 172 -3.93 -14.62 -27.02
N PRO A 173 -3.00 -15.18 -26.21
CA PRO A 173 -2.32 -16.43 -26.56
C PRO A 173 -3.34 -17.52 -26.87
N ILE A 174 -3.27 -18.07 -28.09
CA ILE A 174 -4.13 -19.18 -28.50
C ILE A 174 -3.77 -20.36 -27.62
N GLN A 175 -4.71 -20.78 -26.77
CA GLN A 175 -4.55 -22.01 -25.99
C GLN A 175 -4.68 -23.19 -26.94
N THR A 176 -3.55 -23.59 -27.54
CA THR A 176 -3.44 -24.90 -28.17
C THR A 176 -3.80 -25.93 -27.11
N LYS A 177 -4.84 -26.74 -27.39
CA LYS A 177 -5.21 -27.87 -26.53
C LYS A 177 -4.07 -28.87 -26.59
N THR A 178 -3.08 -28.74 -25.69
CA THR A 178 -2.08 -29.79 -25.50
C THR A 178 -2.81 -31.04 -25.08
N GLU A 179 -2.72 -32.08 -25.91
CA GLU A 179 -3.25 -33.40 -25.62
C GLU A 179 -2.78 -33.89 -24.24
N PRO A 180 -3.61 -34.64 -23.51
CA PRO A 180 -3.27 -35.11 -22.18
C PRO A 180 -2.06 -36.04 -22.24
N LYS A 181 -0.88 -35.53 -21.85
CA LYS A 181 0.33 -36.34 -21.68
C LYS A 181 0.01 -37.52 -20.77
N SER A 182 0.22 -38.73 -21.30
CA SER A 182 -0.14 -39.97 -20.62
C SER A 182 0.55 -40.08 -19.25
N LYS A 183 -0.23 -40.48 -18.24
CA LYS A 183 0.30 -40.73 -16.89
C LYS A 183 1.30 -41.90 -16.94
N LYS A 184 2.59 -41.64 -16.72
CA LYS A 184 3.53 -42.71 -16.35
C LYS A 184 3.23 -43.14 -14.91
N THR A 185 2.46 -44.22 -14.78
CA THR A 185 2.26 -44.92 -13.51
C THR A 185 3.60 -45.41 -12.97
N LYS A 186 4.01 -44.94 -11.78
CA LYS A 186 5.07 -45.58 -11.00
C LYS A 186 4.43 -46.60 -10.07
N THR A 187 4.52 -47.88 -10.41
CA THR A 187 4.13 -48.98 -9.53
C THR A 187 5.13 -49.08 -8.37
N ALA A 188 4.63 -49.22 -7.15
CA ALA A 188 5.45 -49.48 -5.97
C ALA A 188 5.31 -50.95 -5.56
N ALA A 189 6.44 -51.67 -5.44
CA ALA A 189 6.70 -52.81 -4.55
C ALA A 189 7.84 -53.68 -5.10
N ALA A 190 8.94 -53.82 -4.35
CA ALA A 190 9.67 -55.08 -4.13
C ALA A 190 10.88 -54.87 -3.21
N LYS A 191 11.09 -55.84 -2.31
CA LYS A 191 12.33 -56.13 -1.54
C LYS A 191 12.76 -55.14 -0.42
N LYS A 192 12.20 -55.39 0.77
CA LYS A 192 13.04 -55.58 1.97
C LYS A 192 13.83 -56.91 1.86
N ASP A 193 14.74 -57.12 2.81
CA ASP A 193 15.40 -58.37 3.20
C ASP A 193 16.87 -58.48 2.78
N GLU A 194 17.77 -57.90 3.59
CA GLU A 194 19.07 -58.52 3.91
C GLU A 194 19.55 -58.05 5.30
N GLU A 195 19.40 -58.90 6.30
CA GLU A 195 20.03 -58.75 7.61
C GLU A 195 20.93 -59.96 7.89
N THR A 196 22.01 -59.75 8.65
CA THR A 196 22.85 -60.77 9.30
C THR A 196 23.96 -61.44 8.45
N LYS A 197 25.18 -60.90 8.53
CA LYS A 197 26.43 -61.69 8.80
C LYS A 197 27.70 -60.82 8.96
N LYS A 198 28.05 -60.51 10.21
CA LYS A 198 29.38 -60.80 10.82
C LYS A 198 29.41 -60.39 12.30
N ARG A 199 30.07 -61.21 13.12
CA ARG A 199 30.08 -61.17 14.59
C ARG A 199 31.53 -61.25 15.07
N VAL A 200 31.85 -60.63 16.22
CA VAL A 200 33.10 -60.77 17.03
C VAL A 200 34.36 -60.09 16.41
N SER A 201 34.97 -59.09 17.06
CA SER A 201 35.88 -59.35 18.19
C SER A 201 36.33 -58.12 19.02
N LYS A 202 36.37 -58.35 20.35
CA LYS A 202 37.28 -57.83 21.41
C LYS A 202 37.23 -56.35 21.87
N THR A 203 36.88 -56.23 23.15
CA THR A 203 36.95 -55.12 24.16
C THR A 203 38.35 -55.02 24.83
N PRO A 204 38.60 -54.26 25.94
CA PRO A 204 37.98 -53.03 26.50
C PRO A 204 38.98 -51.96 27.06
N ALA A 205 38.48 -50.74 27.39
CA ALA A 205 38.88 -49.92 28.55
C ALA A 205 37.77 -48.87 28.82
N ASN A 206 37.00 -48.90 29.92
CA ASN A 206 37.25 -48.30 31.25
C ASN A 206 37.41 -46.75 31.17
N VAL A 207 36.68 -45.88 31.90
CA VAL A 207 36.22 -45.95 33.31
C VAL A 207 34.84 -45.28 33.56
N ASN A 208 34.12 -45.81 34.56
CA ASN A 208 33.03 -45.25 35.40
C ASN A 208 33.06 -43.71 35.69
N LYS A 209 32.01 -43.01 36.19
CA LYS A 209 30.64 -43.39 36.67
C LYS A 209 29.70 -42.15 36.72
N LYS A 210 28.40 -42.44 36.67
CA LYS A 210 27.23 -41.94 37.47
C LYS A 210 27.34 -40.69 38.38
N LEU A 211 26.25 -40.00 38.80
CA LEU A 211 24.82 -39.89 38.42
C LEU A 211 24.07 -39.16 39.57
N THR A 212 23.27 -38.11 39.30
CA THR A 212 22.22 -37.53 40.19
C THR A 212 22.67 -37.00 41.59
N THR A 213 21.91 -36.26 42.41
CA THR A 213 20.48 -35.89 42.49
C THR A 213 20.27 -34.42 42.93
N LEU A 214 19.02 -33.92 42.79
CA LEU A 214 18.40 -32.84 43.59
C LEU A 214 18.23 -33.28 45.10
N PRO A 215 17.63 -32.52 46.07
CA PRO A 215 16.89 -31.25 45.99
C PRO A 215 17.06 -30.19 47.15
N SER A 216 16.37 -29.05 46.98
CA SER A 216 15.58 -28.29 47.99
C SER A 216 16.13 -27.31 49.08
N SER A 217 15.63 -26.07 48.97
CA SER A 217 14.97 -25.23 50.01
C SER A 217 15.74 -24.34 51.04
N LYS A 218 15.30 -23.05 51.06
CA LYS A 218 14.99 -22.10 52.17
C LYS A 218 14.98 -20.67 51.55
N VAL A 219 13.96 -19.80 51.59
CA VAL A 219 13.00 -19.31 52.62
C VAL A 219 13.65 -18.46 53.72
N THR A 220 13.32 -17.15 53.75
CA THR A 220 13.23 -16.20 54.91
C THR A 220 12.47 -14.94 54.42
N THR A 221 12.17 -13.95 55.26
CA THR A 221 10.86 -13.25 55.23
C THR A 221 10.90 -11.73 55.55
N THR A 222 10.01 -10.93 54.91
CA THR A 222 9.45 -9.59 55.32
C THR A 222 10.36 -8.37 55.59
N THR A 223 9.96 -7.19 55.06
CA THR A 223 9.34 -6.09 55.85
C THR A 223 8.76 -4.94 54.99
N LYS A 224 7.84 -4.15 55.56
CA LYS A 224 7.27 -2.89 55.00
C LYS A 224 7.96 -1.68 55.64
N THR A 225 8.09 -0.55 54.93
CA THR A 225 7.94 0.80 55.53
C THR A 225 7.42 1.84 54.51
N THR A 226 6.60 2.77 55.00
CA THR A 226 6.05 3.94 54.29
C THR A 226 6.79 5.21 54.73
N THR A 227 7.19 6.11 53.81
CA THR A 227 7.37 7.54 54.16
C THR A 227 7.11 8.48 52.98
N THR A 228 6.39 9.57 53.26
CA THR A 228 6.10 10.70 52.37
C THR A 228 7.09 11.84 52.63
N THR A 229 7.64 12.51 51.59
CA THR A 229 8.12 13.89 51.74
C THR A 229 7.94 14.71 50.45
N THR A 230 7.49 15.95 50.63
CA THR A 230 7.19 16.98 49.62
C THR A 230 8.38 17.91 49.32
N THR A 231 8.23 18.74 48.27
CA THR A 231 8.95 20.03 48.00
C THR A 231 10.48 19.98 47.84
N THR A 232 11.09 20.52 46.77
CA THR A 232 11.14 21.97 46.51
C THR A 232 11.33 22.38 45.04
N THR A 233 10.95 23.62 44.75
CA THR A 233 11.14 24.39 43.52
C THR A 233 12.58 24.91 43.36
N SER A 234 13.12 24.98 42.13
CA SER A 234 14.04 26.07 41.72
C SER A 234 14.16 26.16 40.18
N ALA A 235 14.48 27.37 39.69
CA ALA A 235 14.63 27.68 38.27
C ALA A 235 15.93 28.46 38.00
N SER A 236 16.58 28.21 36.87
CA SER A 236 17.65 29.03 36.25
C SER A 236 17.86 28.50 34.81
N THR A 237 17.55 29.16 33.69
CA THR A 237 17.86 30.50 33.12
C THR A 237 19.29 30.64 32.52
N ARG A 238 19.36 31.13 31.26
CA ARG A 238 20.55 31.53 30.43
C ARG A 238 21.33 30.37 29.77
N ASN A 239 21.93 30.51 28.58
CA ASN A 239 22.06 31.61 27.59
C ASN A 239 22.05 31.00 26.16
N LYS A 240 21.41 31.63 25.15
CA LYS A 240 22.00 32.47 24.07
C LYS A 240 23.14 31.85 23.25
N ASP A 241 22.96 31.77 21.92
CA ASP A 241 23.68 32.60 20.92
C ASP A 241 23.36 32.16 19.47
N TYR A 242 22.80 33.07 18.66
CA TYR A 242 22.86 33.00 17.19
C TYR A 242 22.95 34.43 16.64
N LEU A 243 23.93 34.65 15.76
CA LEU A 243 24.30 35.97 15.25
C LEU A 243 23.46 36.38 14.04
N LEU A 244 23.07 37.66 14.01
CA LEU A 244 22.53 38.35 12.84
C LEU A 244 23.67 38.90 11.98
N VAL A 245 23.49 38.86 10.66
CA VAL A 245 24.28 39.64 9.69
C VAL A 245 23.31 40.31 8.69
N PRO A 246 23.42 41.62 8.37
CA PRO A 246 22.34 42.35 7.67
C PRO A 246 22.68 42.80 6.23
N SER A 247 21.67 43.41 5.58
CA SER A 247 21.75 44.32 4.41
C SER A 247 21.92 43.65 3.01
N LEU A 248 21.50 44.20 1.85
CA LEU A 248 21.06 45.57 1.47
C LEU A 248 19.84 45.61 0.49
N PHE A 249 19.19 46.78 0.49
CA PHE A 249 18.29 47.42 -0.49
C PHE A 249 18.41 47.10 -2.00
N ASN A 250 17.28 47.10 -2.75
CA ASN A 250 16.80 48.29 -3.51
C ASN A 250 15.33 48.14 -4.03
N PRO A 251 14.55 49.21 -4.33
CA PRO A 251 13.09 49.12 -4.61
C PRO A 251 12.58 49.64 -6.00
N ASN A 252 11.27 49.41 -6.26
CA ASN A 252 10.32 50.15 -7.15
C ASN A 252 10.41 49.98 -8.70
N PRO A 253 9.36 50.32 -9.51
CA PRO A 253 7.92 50.57 -9.21
C PRO A 253 6.84 49.97 -10.20
N ILE A 254 5.59 49.90 -9.72
CA ILE A 254 4.27 50.19 -10.38
C ILE A 254 3.91 49.63 -11.78
N LEU A 255 2.84 48.81 -11.84
CA LEU A 255 1.63 48.88 -12.71
C LEU A 255 0.76 47.62 -12.42
N GLY A 256 -0.57 47.61 -12.35
CA GLY A 256 -1.54 48.66 -12.62
C GLY A 256 -2.77 48.13 -13.39
N ALA A 257 -3.42 47.05 -12.92
CA ALA A 257 -4.64 46.51 -13.56
C ALA A 257 -5.55 45.76 -12.57
N THR A 258 -6.67 46.38 -12.20
CA THR A 258 -7.80 45.73 -11.50
C THR A 258 -8.76 45.12 -12.52
N ALA A 259 -9.06 43.82 -12.41
CA ALA A 259 -10.16 43.17 -13.15
C ALA A 259 -11.12 42.50 -12.15
N PRO A 260 -12.45 42.57 -12.37
CA PRO A 260 -13.44 42.22 -11.35
C PRO A 260 -13.65 40.71 -11.17
N ILE A 261 -14.02 40.34 -9.94
CA ILE A 261 -14.38 38.98 -9.54
C ILE A 261 -15.76 38.61 -10.10
N LEU A 262 -15.81 37.65 -11.02
CA LEU A 262 -17.07 37.04 -11.47
C LEU A 262 -17.50 35.92 -10.54
N THR A 263 -18.69 36.02 -9.97
CA THR A 263 -19.27 35.00 -9.09
C THR A 263 -19.90 33.85 -9.89
N ARG A 264 -19.93 32.66 -9.29
CA ARG A 264 -20.25 31.37 -9.94
C ARG A 264 -21.72 31.20 -10.42
N SER A 265 -22.52 32.27 -10.46
CA SER A 265 -23.97 32.23 -10.73
C SER A 265 -24.39 32.68 -12.14
N GLN A 266 -23.49 33.24 -12.97
CA GLN A 266 -23.85 33.78 -14.29
C GLN A 266 -23.30 32.99 -15.50
N ALA A 267 -22.47 31.97 -15.27
CA ALA A 267 -21.86 31.15 -16.33
C ALA A 267 -22.83 30.16 -17.05
N LYS A 268 -24.13 30.16 -16.73
CA LYS A 268 -25.10 29.18 -17.28
C LYS A 268 -26.02 29.70 -18.39
N SER A 269 -25.91 30.96 -18.80
CA SER A 269 -26.82 31.57 -19.81
C SER A 269 -26.19 31.94 -21.15
N GLN A 270 -24.91 31.58 -21.41
CA GLN A 270 -24.27 31.81 -22.72
C GLN A 270 -24.05 30.52 -23.54
N GLN A 271 -24.47 29.35 -23.04
CA GLN A 271 -24.33 28.08 -23.76
C GLN A 271 -25.63 27.60 -24.43
N ILE A 272 -26.64 28.48 -24.56
CA ILE A 272 -27.89 28.22 -25.30
C ILE A 272 -28.10 29.35 -26.33
N LYS A 273 -27.16 29.47 -27.29
CA LYS A 273 -27.35 30.28 -28.50
C LYS A 273 -26.43 29.90 -29.69
N ILE A 274 -25.87 28.70 -29.66
CA ILE A 274 -25.09 28.11 -30.78
C ILE A 274 -25.66 26.71 -31.06
N GLU A 275 -26.96 26.66 -31.37
CA GLU A 275 -27.68 25.52 -31.97
C GLU A 275 -29.10 25.97 -32.37
N LYS A 276 -29.16 26.90 -33.34
CA LYS A 276 -30.30 27.21 -34.21
C LYS A 276 -29.78 27.85 -35.49
#